data_AF-A0A3B0USG6-F1
#
_entry.id   AF-A0A3B0USG6-F1
#
_cell.length_a   1.000
_cell.length_b   1.000
_cell.length_c   1.000
_cell.angle_alpha   90.00
_cell.angle_beta   90.00
_cell.angle_gamma   90.00
#
_symmetry.space_group_name_H-M   'P 1'
#
loop_
_entity.id
_entity.type
_entity.pdbx_description
1 polymer ?
#
loop_
_entity_poly.entity_id
_entity_poly.type
_entity_poly.pdbx_seq_one_letter_code
_entity_poly.pdbx_strand_id
1 'polypeptide(L)'
;GAVIIHKDRIRAARCILPVSENDNLPAQYGLRHRAAVGMSEITDTLIVVVSEETGEMSVAENGVVSKNLSSMEIRARINEYLSFAPEILKGSSNDEPSEEPKETTDAEAIIAFAKQAEKTA
;
A
#
# COMPACT_ATOMS: atom_id res chain seq x y z
N GLY A 1 6.20 12.51 -5.49
CA GLY A 1 4.86 12.23 -4.96
C GLY A 1 4.48 10.79 -5.28
N ALA A 2 3.47 10.26 -4.59
CA ALA A 2 3.03 8.87 -4.69
C ALA A 2 1.64 8.76 -5.35
N VAL A 3 1.35 7.54 -5.82
CA VAL A 3 0.02 7.13 -6.29
C VAL A 3 -0.53 6.15 -5.26
N ILE A 4 -1.79 6.36 -4.85
CA ILE A 4 -2.47 5.48 -3.89
C ILE A 4 -3.49 4.65 -4.65
N ILE A 5 -3.38 3.33 -4.53
CA ILE A 5 -4.28 2.35 -5.12
C ILE A 5 -5.06 1.69 -3.98
N HIS A 6 -6.38 1.63 -4.13
CA HIS A 6 -7.28 1.00 -3.16
C HIS A 6 -8.47 0.39 -3.90
N LYS A 7 -8.83 -0.87 -3.57
CA LYS A 7 -9.93 -1.62 -4.21
C LYS A 7 -9.89 -1.52 -5.74
N ASP A 8 -8.76 -1.91 -6.31
CA ASP A 8 -8.51 -1.95 -7.77
C ASP A 8 -8.63 -0.60 -8.49
N ARG A 9 -8.63 0.51 -7.75
CA ARG A 9 -8.75 1.86 -8.31
C ARG A 9 -7.65 2.79 -7.80
N ILE A 10 -7.21 3.71 -8.65
CA ILE A 10 -6.36 4.83 -8.24
C ILE A 10 -7.24 5.79 -7.42
N ARG A 11 -6.96 5.89 -6.12
CA ARG A 11 -7.68 6.77 -5.20
C ARG A 11 -7.17 8.21 -5.30
N ALA A 12 -5.86 8.37 -5.46
CA ALA A 12 -5.18 9.67 -5.53
C ALA A 12 -3.79 9.55 -6.19
N ALA A 13 -3.27 10.67 -6.67
CA ALA A 13 -1.94 10.80 -7.25
C ALA A 13 -1.25 12.09 -6.76
N ARG A 14 0.07 12.18 -6.97
CA ARG A 14 0.93 13.26 -6.44
C ARG A 14 0.86 13.41 -4.91
N CYS A 15 0.52 12.35 -4.20
CA CYS A 15 0.43 12.37 -2.75
C CYS A 15 1.80 12.61 -2.12
N ILE A 16 1.84 13.41 -1.06
CA ILE A 16 3.02 13.55 -0.20
C ILE A 16 2.88 12.48 0.87
N LEU A 17 3.92 11.66 1.02
CA LEU A 17 3.99 10.63 2.05
C LEU A 17 4.95 11.07 3.15
N PRO A 18 4.75 10.62 4.40
CA PRO A 18 5.77 10.77 5.44
C PRO A 18 7.06 10.08 5.02
N VAL A 19 8.18 10.68 5.37
CA VAL A 19 9.51 10.09 5.17
C VAL A 19 9.98 9.47 6.47
N SER A 20 10.68 8.35 6.38
CA SER A 20 11.29 7.73 7.56
C SER A 20 12.37 8.66 8.13
N GLU A 21 12.36 8.79 9.46
CA GLU A 21 13.38 9.49 10.25
C GLU A 21 14.53 8.55 10.67
N ASN A 22 14.55 7.32 10.16
CA ASN A 22 15.59 6.36 10.48
C ASN A 22 16.92 6.73 9.80
N ASP A 23 17.86 7.26 10.60
CA ASP A 23 19.21 7.63 10.17
C ASP A 23 20.05 6.44 9.70
N ASN A 24 19.65 5.20 10.01
CA ASN A 24 20.37 3.99 9.56
C ASN A 24 20.00 3.57 8.14
N LEU A 25 19.15 4.32 7.44
CA LEU A 25 18.83 4.03 6.05
C LEU A 25 20.06 4.23 5.14
N PRO A 26 20.24 3.37 4.11
CA PRO A 26 21.34 3.49 3.17
C PRO A 26 21.45 4.90 2.56
N ALA A 27 22.64 5.48 2.54
CA ALA A 27 22.88 6.84 2.06
C ALA A 27 22.40 7.08 0.62
N GLN A 28 22.44 6.03 -0.23
CA GLN A 28 21.95 6.06 -1.61
C GLN A 28 20.42 6.16 -1.74
N TYR A 29 19.67 6.07 -0.63
CA TYR A 29 18.22 6.20 -0.69
C TYR A 29 17.85 7.66 -0.92
N GLY A 30 17.23 7.93 -2.07
CA GLY A 30 16.56 9.20 -2.32
C GLY A 30 15.25 9.34 -1.54
N LEU A 31 14.58 10.48 -1.72
CA LEU A 31 13.31 10.79 -1.04
C LEU A 31 12.19 9.79 -1.35
N ARG A 32 12.18 9.14 -2.53
CA ARG A 32 11.19 8.09 -2.84
C ARG A 32 11.33 6.87 -1.94
N HIS A 33 12.57 6.42 -1.73
CA HIS A 33 12.85 5.28 -0.85
C HIS A 33 12.54 5.63 0.59
N ARG A 34 12.99 6.81 1.07
CA ARG A 34 12.66 7.27 2.43
C ARG A 34 11.16 7.43 2.66
N ALA A 35 10.42 7.94 1.68
CA ALA A 35 8.96 8.03 1.73
C ALA A 35 8.29 6.65 1.77
N ALA A 36 8.80 5.69 1.01
CA ALA A 36 8.29 4.33 1.03
C ALA A 36 8.54 3.63 2.37
N VAL A 37 9.72 3.82 2.97
CA VAL A 37 9.99 3.33 4.32
C VAL A 37 9.10 4.03 5.35
N GLY A 38 9.02 5.36 5.32
CA GLY A 38 8.22 6.12 6.30
C GLY A 38 6.75 5.75 6.25
N MET A 39 6.21 5.54 5.05
CA MET A 39 4.83 5.08 4.89
C MET A 39 4.65 3.63 5.36
N SER A 40 5.60 2.73 5.09
CA SER A 40 5.51 1.32 5.52
C SER A 40 5.79 1.09 7.01
N GLU A 41 6.39 2.06 7.71
CA GLU A 41 6.58 2.02 9.16
C GLU A 41 5.26 2.25 9.91
N ILE A 42 4.36 3.05 9.34
CA ILE A 42 3.13 3.49 10.02
C ILE A 42 1.84 2.88 9.44
N THR A 43 1.96 2.12 8.35
CA THR A 43 0.83 1.43 7.70
C THR A 43 1.20 0.01 7.29
N ASP A 44 0.18 -0.83 7.13
CA ASP A 44 0.27 -2.20 6.62
C ASP A 44 0.25 -2.26 5.08
N THR A 45 0.79 -1.24 4.42
CA THR A 45 0.71 -1.13 2.95
C THR A 45 1.97 -1.62 2.25
N LEU A 46 1.79 -2.32 1.13
CA LEU A 46 2.87 -2.63 0.20
C LEU A 46 3.19 -1.42 -0.66
N ILE A 47 4.42 -0.89 -0.56
CA ILE A 47 4.87 0.23 -1.39
C ILE A 47 5.91 -0.22 -2.39
N VAL A 48 5.63 0.00 -3.68
CA VAL A 48 6.57 -0.24 -4.78
C VAL A 48 7.28 1.06 -5.15
N VAL A 49 8.60 1.03 -5.27
CA VAL A 49 9.45 2.16 -5.66
C VAL A 49 10.32 1.80 -6.85
N VAL A 50 10.44 2.74 -7.78
CA VAL A 50 11.45 2.71 -8.84
C VAL A 50 12.46 3.84 -8.58
N SER A 51 13.73 3.47 -8.51
CA SER A 51 14.85 4.40 -8.40
C SER A 51 14.91 5.33 -9.61
N GLU A 52 15.01 6.64 -9.38
CA GLU A 52 15.22 7.61 -10.48
C GLU A 52 16.59 7.45 -11.13
N GLU A 53 17.58 7.15 -10.30
CA GLU A 53 18.98 7.18 -10.67
C GLU A 53 19.39 5.89 -11.37
N THR A 54 18.89 4.75 -10.87
CA THR A 54 19.32 3.41 -11.33
C THR A 54 18.24 2.65 -12.09
N GLY A 55 16.97 3.07 -12.02
CA GLY A 55 15.85 2.33 -12.57
C GLY A 55 15.51 1.03 -11.82
N GLU A 56 16.25 0.69 -10.77
CA GLU A 56 16.01 -0.51 -9.96
C GLU A 56 14.65 -0.44 -9.25
N MET A 57 13.95 -1.56 -9.20
CA MET A 57 12.69 -1.70 -8.48
C MET A 57 12.93 -2.24 -7.07
N SER A 58 12.20 -1.70 -6.11
CA SER A 58 12.23 -2.11 -4.72
C SER A 58 10.82 -2.13 -4.15
N VAL A 59 10.65 -2.89 -3.08
CA VAL A 59 9.43 -2.94 -2.27
C VAL A 59 9.76 -2.55 -0.84
N ALA A 60 8.93 -1.71 -0.24
CA ALA A 60 8.97 -1.40 1.18
C ALA A 60 7.71 -1.90 1.88
N GLU A 61 7.88 -2.57 3.01
CA GLU A 61 6.81 -3.15 3.84
C GLU A 61 7.32 -3.28 5.27
N ASN A 62 6.51 -2.89 6.27
CA ASN A 62 6.88 -2.95 7.69
C ASN A 62 8.25 -2.33 8.01
N GLY A 63 8.56 -1.18 7.40
CA GLY A 63 9.84 -0.47 7.55
C GLY A 63 11.06 -1.15 6.89
N VAL A 64 10.89 -2.29 6.22
CA VAL A 64 11.98 -3.02 5.56
C VAL A 64 11.91 -2.83 4.05
N VAL A 65 13.07 -2.64 3.40
CA VAL A 65 13.17 -2.51 1.94
C VAL A 65 13.84 -3.73 1.32
N SER A 66 13.13 -4.38 0.41
CA SER A 66 13.65 -5.40 -0.50
C SER A 66 14.04 -4.75 -1.82
N LYS A 67 15.34 -4.75 -2.17
CA LYS A 67 15.89 -4.02 -3.33
C LYS A 67 16.18 -4.93 -4.52
N ASN A 68 16.43 -4.29 -5.66
CA ASN A 68 16.90 -4.92 -6.89
C ASN A 68 16.02 -6.12 -7.31
N LEU A 69 14.71 -5.90 -7.24
CA LEU A 69 13.72 -6.89 -7.58
C LEU A 69 13.45 -6.86 -9.09
N SER A 70 13.36 -8.03 -9.69
CA SER A 70 12.87 -8.21 -11.05
C SER A 70 11.38 -7.89 -11.14
N SER A 71 10.89 -7.62 -12.35
CA SER A 71 9.46 -7.41 -12.62
C SER A 71 8.61 -8.62 -12.20
N MET A 72 9.17 -9.83 -12.30
CA MET A 72 8.51 -11.06 -11.88
C MET A 72 8.36 -11.13 -10.35
N GLU A 73 9.39 -10.76 -9.59
CA GLU A 73 9.35 -10.71 -8.13
C GLU A 73 8.38 -9.62 -7.63
N ILE A 74 8.41 -8.43 -8.25
CA ILE A 74 7.44 -7.37 -7.94
C ILE A 74 6.01 -7.84 -8.16
N ARG A 75 5.75 -8.49 -9.31
CA ARG A 75 4.43 -9.03 -9.62
C ARG A 75 3.99 -10.09 -8.61
N ALA A 76 4.90 -10.99 -8.23
CA ALA A 76 4.62 -12.01 -7.23
C ALA A 76 4.24 -11.37 -5.89
N ARG A 77 5.01 -10.38 -5.42
CA ARG A 77 4.73 -9.63 -4.18
C ARG A 77 3.40 -8.90 -4.21
N ILE A 78 3.05 -8.26 -5.33
CA ILE A 78 1.76 -7.58 -5.50
C ILE A 78 0.61 -8.60 -5.43
N ASN A 79 0.74 -9.72 -6.16
CA ASN A 79 -0.28 -10.76 -6.15
C ASN A 79 -0.46 -11.34 -4.74
N GLU A 80 0.63 -11.63 -4.04
CA GLU A 80 0.61 -12.10 -2.66
C GLU A 80 -0.11 -11.10 -1.75
N TYR A 81 0.29 -9.82 -1.78
CA TYR A 81 -0.35 -8.76 -0.99
C TYR A 81 -1.86 -8.63 -1.27
N LEU A 82 -2.28 -8.72 -2.53
CA LEU A 82 -3.70 -8.64 -2.90
C LEU A 82 -4.49 -9.91 -2.55
N SER A 83 -3.82 -11.07 -2.44
CA SER A 83 -4.45 -12.34 -2.08
C SER A 83 -4.92 -12.38 -0.62
N PHE A 84 -4.36 -11.52 0.24
CA PHE A 84 -4.78 -11.37 1.64
C PHE A 84 -6.00 -10.47 1.82
N ALA A 85 -6.52 -9.84 0.76
CA ALA A 85 -7.79 -9.15 0.83
C ALA A 85 -8.92 -10.19 0.95
N PRO A 86 -9.76 -10.15 2.00
CA PRO A 86 -10.92 -11.04 2.08
C PRO A 86 -11.76 -10.86 0.81
N GLU A 87 -12.20 -11.98 0.22
CA GLU A 87 -13.11 -12.03 -0.92
C GLU A 87 -14.44 -11.32 -0.59
N ILE A 88 -14.46 -9.99 -0.67
CA ILE A 88 -15.70 -9.19 -0.69
C ILE A 88 -16.09 -8.86 -2.14
N LEU A 89 -15.21 -9.15 -3.11
CA LEU A 89 -15.40 -8.86 -4.53
C LEU A 89 -15.71 -10.09 -5.40
N LYS A 90 -16.38 -11.10 -4.84
CA LYS A 90 -17.28 -11.94 -5.67
C LYS A 90 -18.68 -11.33 -5.63
N GLY A 91 -18.78 -10.12 -6.19
CA GLY A 91 -20.04 -9.50 -6.54
C GLY A 91 -20.60 -10.20 -7.79
N SER A 92 -21.81 -10.73 -7.62
CA SER A 92 -22.64 -11.38 -8.61
C SER A 92 -22.68 -10.64 -9.95
N SER A 93 -22.33 -11.32 -11.05
CA SER A 93 -22.87 -10.96 -12.36
C SER A 93 -24.34 -11.38 -12.40
N ASN A 94 -25.22 -10.48 -11.97
CA ASN A 94 -26.54 -10.31 -12.57
C ASN A 94 -26.69 -8.80 -12.78
N ASP A 95 -26.58 -8.40 -14.04
CA ASP A 95 -26.94 -7.07 -14.51
C ASP A 95 -28.45 -6.86 -14.31
N GLU A 96 -28.82 -5.79 -13.60
CA GLU A 96 -29.82 -4.78 -14.02
C GLU A 96 -29.83 -3.63 -12.96
N PRO A 97 -30.18 -2.38 -13.37
CA PRO A 97 -29.71 -1.14 -12.78
C PRO A 97 -30.77 -0.40 -11.94
N SER A 98 -30.28 0.51 -11.08
CA SER A 98 -30.94 1.63 -10.34
C SER A 98 -30.38 1.61 -8.90
N GLU A 99 -29.79 2.66 -8.33
CA GLU A 99 -30.04 4.10 -8.38
C GLU A 99 -28.71 4.89 -8.24
N GLU A 100 -28.64 6.09 -8.82
CA GLU A 100 -27.58 7.09 -8.52
C GLU A 100 -27.87 7.86 -7.20
N PRO A 101 -27.04 8.85 -6.80
CA PRO A 101 -26.15 8.81 -5.64
C PRO A 101 -26.74 9.52 -4.40
N LYS A 102 -26.36 9.10 -3.20
CA LYS A 102 -26.44 9.96 -2.01
C LYS A 102 -25.05 10.31 -1.53
N GLU A 103 -24.66 11.53 -1.89
CA GLU A 103 -23.45 12.21 -1.44
C GLU A 103 -23.64 12.73 -0.01
N THR A 104 -22.55 12.64 0.77
CA THR A 104 -22.21 13.42 1.98
C THR A 104 -23.01 13.09 3.25
N THR A 105 -22.44 12.97 4.44
CA THR A 105 -21.45 13.85 5.10
C THR A 105 -20.69 13.10 6.20
N ASP A 106 -19.39 13.41 6.29
CA ASP A 106 -18.55 13.53 7.49
C ASP A 106 -18.26 12.33 8.42
N ALA A 107 -16.96 12.01 8.45
CA ALA A 107 -16.16 11.57 9.61
C ALA A 107 -16.11 10.08 10.07
N GLU A 108 -16.80 9.11 9.48
CA GLU A 108 -16.76 7.72 10.01
C GLU A 108 -16.32 6.64 9.01
N ALA A 109 -15.04 6.64 8.63
CA ALA A 109 -14.43 5.46 8.00
C ALA A 109 -13.00 5.20 8.48
N ILE A 110 -12.76 5.34 9.79
CA ILE A 110 -11.58 4.79 10.47
C ILE A 110 -12.08 3.78 11.49
N ILE A 111 -12.29 2.54 11.03
CA ILE A 111 -12.36 1.34 11.85
C ILE A 111 -11.43 0.37 11.10
N ALA A 112 -10.15 0.21 11.42
CA ALA A 112 -9.54 -0.22 12.69
C ALA A 112 -10.18 -1.52 13.21
N PHE A 113 -9.80 -2.66 12.62
CA PHE A 113 -9.92 -3.94 13.31
C PHE A 113 -8.55 -4.37 13.83
N ALA A 114 -8.32 -4.02 15.09
CA ALA A 114 -7.39 -4.73 15.96
C ALA A 114 -7.84 -6.19 16.07
N LYS A 115 -6.94 -7.14 15.84
CA LYS A 115 -7.11 -8.50 16.34
C LYS A 115 -6.12 -8.71 17.47
N GLN A 116 -6.57 -8.37 18.68
CA GLN A 116 -6.01 -8.92 19.91
C GLN A 116 -6.20 -10.45 19.84
N ALA A 117 -5.12 -11.21 19.85
CA ALA A 117 -5.18 -12.63 20.17
C ALA A 117 -4.54 -12.82 21.55
N GLU A 118 -5.39 -12.84 22.58
CA GLU A 118 -5.10 -13.65 23.74
C GLU A 118 -4.89 -15.10 23.29
N LYS A 119 -3.78 -15.71 23.70
CA LYS A 119 -3.85 -17.06 24.21
C LYS A 119 -2.76 -17.31 25.24
N THR A 120 -3.22 -17.37 26.48
CA THR A 120 -2.65 -18.11 27.60
C THR A 120 -2.06 -19.45 27.15
N ALA A 121 -0.81 -19.68 27.54
CA ALA A 121 -0.31 -20.92 28.12
C ALA A 121 0.78 -20.55 29.12
#